data_AF-A0A7C6UTA1-F1
#
_entry.id   AF-A0A7C6UTA1-F1
#
_cell.length_a   1.000
_cell.length_b   1.000
_cell.length_c   1.000
_cell.angle_alpha   90.00
_cell.angle_beta   90.00
_cell.angle_gamma   90.00
#
_symmetry.space_group_name_H-M   'P 1'
#
loop_
_entity.id
_entity.type
_entity.pdbx_description
1 polymer ?
#
loop_
_entity_poly.entity_id
_entity_poly.type
_entity_poly.pdbx_seq_one_letter_code
_entity_poly.pdbx_strand_id
1 'polypeptide(L)'
;VFTQAKGLLFQDNFDRIMIGPDWTIVDDPYPSNPSRWTISNGRLMETSNIYRTNREYDFWQGTHIVAGSSEWTDYELSSEISSQDDDGFGAILRYVDKENYYRFIMVDDPTNGGPFRRLEKFVKGERILLDEAKEGYESAHPYKLQFLAYGDKLEVWLDGQKILEAKDNTFSSGKIGFMSYATDSLAIRSVKVRKTTGEPSDLSEINEPFAQNTLKVFDPTATTIKVTWSGDASEVKFSLYKRDEEDKKTPIVFSNEALIEGRSTLVNLEPYTDYYLEAVDGEEIVSRRFRTRKLQITRGPYLSMVEPTSVTVAFGALDAYKAKVHYWLEAQEDQKKTLEIEPREIKDGYQYAIELTGLKPQTRYSYQVEMGTTKSEVYTFVSAPDSKEAQFTFNVYGDTQNGRRHKEVITAMNQQEEVAFLLHQGDIVNTPVQSEYNSFFKNAQPFIGRVPFYPVRGNHDGQHYSFNDYFELPGIEDYYSFVYGSVYVLAINSPAPFGPNTKQYEWIKQDLEAHKDMPWKVAFTHYSAYSPTEADNDMNIRQYLSPLFEEYGVNIVFSGHSHVYEHYFVNNVHYVLTGGGGGWEITHETSKFNAPFNYVKVHVSPEKLVVEGLKPTGELIETFEITK
;
A
#
# COMPACT_ATOMS: atom_id res chain seq x y z
N VAL A 1 35.30 -3.77 43.03
CA VAL A 1 35.84 -2.40 42.93
C VAL A 1 35.35 -1.86 41.59
N PHE A 2 34.21 -1.17 41.57
CA PHE A 2 33.72 -0.55 40.34
C PHE A 2 34.61 0.65 40.06
N THR A 3 35.40 0.57 38.99
CA THR A 3 36.07 1.73 38.40
C THR A 3 34.98 2.73 38.01
N GLN A 4 34.84 3.80 38.80
CA GLN A 4 34.05 4.95 38.42
C GLN A 4 34.56 5.43 37.06
N ALA A 5 33.74 5.28 36.01
CA ALA A 5 34.11 5.66 34.65
C ALA A 5 34.56 7.12 34.68
N LYS A 6 35.83 7.37 34.29
CA LYS A 6 36.39 8.73 34.24
C LYS A 6 35.44 9.62 33.43
N GLY A 7 34.92 10.67 34.05
CA GLY A 7 34.13 11.70 33.37
C GLY A 7 32.61 11.56 33.44
N LEU A 8 32.04 10.55 34.12
CA LEU A 8 30.59 10.49 34.37
C LEU A 8 30.15 11.67 35.26
N LEU A 9 29.18 12.45 34.78
CA LEU A 9 28.59 13.61 35.47
C LEU A 9 27.25 13.26 36.14
N PHE A 10 26.44 12.43 35.48
CA PHE A 10 25.12 12.02 35.95
C PHE A 10 24.72 10.69 35.32
N GLN A 11 23.92 9.90 36.04
CA GLN A 11 23.33 8.69 35.53
C GLN A 11 21.98 8.45 36.22
N ASP A 12 21.01 7.99 35.44
CA ASP A 12 19.74 7.52 35.97
C ASP A 12 19.17 6.37 35.11
N ASN A 13 19.06 5.19 35.71
CA ASN A 13 18.45 4.01 35.08
C ASN A 13 16.95 3.89 35.40
N PHE A 14 16.40 4.77 36.25
CA PHE A 14 15.03 4.72 36.72
C PHE A 14 14.64 3.41 37.43
N ASP A 15 15.57 2.80 38.16
CA ASP A 15 15.38 1.60 39.01
C ASP A 15 14.60 1.91 40.31
N ARG A 16 13.53 2.70 40.19
CA ARG A 16 12.66 3.15 41.30
C ARG A 16 11.27 3.46 40.77
N ILE A 17 10.33 3.81 41.65
CA ILE A 17 8.93 4.08 41.25
C ILE A 17 8.54 5.56 41.32
N MET A 18 9.38 6.41 41.92
CA MET A 18 9.12 7.85 42.07
C MET A 18 10.21 8.66 41.36
N ILE A 19 9.82 9.74 40.70
CA ILE A 19 10.76 10.73 40.16
C ILE A 19 11.50 11.38 41.34
N GLY A 20 12.83 11.33 41.29
CA GLY A 20 13.70 11.83 42.35
C GLY A 20 13.86 13.35 42.31
N PRO A 21 14.42 13.96 43.37
CA PRO A 21 14.60 15.41 43.46
C PRO A 21 15.59 15.97 42.43
N ASP A 22 16.37 15.12 41.76
CA ASP A 22 17.31 15.51 40.70
C ASP A 22 16.62 15.93 39.40
N TRP A 23 15.34 15.59 39.25
CA TRP A 23 14.52 15.92 38.08
C TRP A 23 13.49 17.00 38.42
N THR A 24 13.30 17.94 37.51
CA THR A 24 12.29 19.00 37.59
C THR A 24 11.41 18.96 36.36
N ILE A 25 10.10 18.80 36.55
CA ILE A 25 9.10 18.86 35.47
C ILE A 25 8.79 20.34 35.17
N VAL A 26 8.74 20.67 33.88
CA VAL A 26 8.50 22.02 33.38
C VAL A 26 7.51 21.93 32.21
N ASP A 27 6.28 22.35 32.43
CA ASP A 27 5.31 22.49 31.35
C ASP A 27 5.58 23.78 30.56
N ASP A 28 5.55 23.67 29.22
CA ASP A 28 5.75 24.81 28.34
C ASP A 28 4.58 25.81 28.41
N PRO A 29 4.74 27.05 27.92
CA PRO A 29 3.66 28.02 27.90
C PRO A 29 2.42 27.55 27.13
N TYR A 30 1.24 27.83 27.68
CA TYR A 30 -0.09 27.53 27.11
C TYR A 30 -0.39 26.02 26.93
N PRO A 31 -0.14 25.19 27.96
CA PRO A 31 -0.32 23.75 27.84
C PRO A 31 -1.82 23.40 27.69
N SER A 32 -2.12 22.41 26.86
CA SER A 32 -3.48 21.88 26.65
C SER A 32 -4.01 21.19 27.89
N ASN A 33 -3.15 20.47 28.62
CA ASN A 33 -3.44 19.72 29.84
C ASN A 33 -2.20 19.71 30.77
N PRO A 34 -2.30 19.31 32.04
CA PRO A 34 -1.13 19.06 32.89
C PRO A 34 -0.31 17.86 32.39
N SER A 35 1.02 17.93 32.50
CA SER A 35 1.88 16.79 32.15
C SER A 35 1.74 15.61 33.10
N ARG A 36 2.10 14.41 32.63
CA ARG A 36 2.10 13.19 33.42
C ARG A 36 3.41 12.42 33.24
N TRP A 37 4.45 12.93 33.91
CA TRP A 37 5.72 12.22 34.05
C TRP A 37 5.64 11.17 35.17
N THR A 38 5.97 9.92 34.86
CA THR A 38 6.00 8.80 35.82
C THR A 38 7.20 7.90 35.58
N ILE A 39 7.55 7.06 36.56
CA ILE A 39 8.49 5.96 36.34
C ILE A 39 7.72 4.64 36.36
N SER A 40 7.90 3.84 35.33
CA SER A 40 7.28 2.52 35.20
C SER A 40 8.22 1.56 34.49
N ASN A 41 8.41 0.36 35.03
CA ASN A 41 9.23 -0.71 34.45
C ASN A 41 10.66 -0.27 34.04
N GLY A 42 11.34 0.50 34.90
CA GLY A 42 12.70 1.00 34.62
C GLY A 42 12.76 2.08 33.54
N ARG A 43 11.63 2.75 33.27
CA ARG A 43 11.51 3.80 32.25
C ARG A 43 10.88 5.05 32.84
N LEU A 44 11.44 6.21 32.51
CA LEU A 44 10.75 7.48 32.66
C LEU A 44 9.77 7.63 31.51
N MET A 45 8.51 7.91 31.81
CA MET A 45 7.42 7.98 30.84
C MET A 45 6.70 9.32 30.92
N GLU A 46 6.29 9.84 29.77
CA GLU A 46 5.34 10.94 29.63
C GLU A 46 4.10 10.40 28.90
N THR A 47 2.91 10.58 29.47
CA THR A 47 1.70 9.93 28.93
C THR A 47 0.48 10.86 28.88
N SER A 48 0.69 12.16 28.69
CA SER A 48 -0.40 13.14 28.81
C SER A 48 -0.95 13.65 27.49
N ASN A 49 -0.27 13.42 26.35
CA ASN A 49 -0.58 14.08 25.08
C ASN A 49 -0.70 15.60 25.29
N ILE A 50 0.30 16.17 25.94
CA ILE A 50 0.35 17.60 26.24
C ILE A 50 0.97 18.35 25.08
N TYR A 51 0.29 19.41 24.64
CA TYR A 51 0.74 20.26 23.56
C TYR A 51 0.38 21.72 23.82
N ARG A 52 1.00 22.61 23.08
CA ARG A 52 0.78 24.05 23.17
C ARG A 52 -0.45 24.45 22.37
N THR A 53 -1.43 25.06 23.03
CA THR A 53 -2.72 25.44 22.41
C THR A 53 -2.66 26.65 21.48
N ASN A 54 -1.60 27.47 21.53
CA ASN A 54 -1.44 28.64 20.67
C ASN A 54 -0.21 28.53 19.77
N ARG A 55 -0.42 28.66 18.46
CA ARG A 55 0.65 28.55 17.46
C ARG A 55 1.46 27.26 17.61
N GLU A 56 0.73 26.15 17.80
CA GLU A 56 1.27 24.83 18.08
C GLU A 56 2.46 24.46 17.18
N TYR A 57 2.25 24.47 15.86
CA TYR A 57 3.25 24.12 14.85
C TYR A 57 4.37 25.16 14.66
N ASP A 58 4.25 26.34 15.27
CA ASP A 58 5.35 27.32 15.34
C ASP A 58 6.35 26.97 16.46
N PHE A 59 6.00 26.08 17.39
CA PHE A 59 6.84 25.80 18.55
C PHE A 59 7.04 24.32 18.84
N TRP A 60 6.08 23.44 18.54
CA TRP A 60 6.16 22.02 18.87
C TRP A 60 6.50 21.81 20.36
N GLN A 61 5.72 22.45 21.24
CA GLN A 61 5.96 22.53 22.67
C GLN A 61 4.86 21.82 23.46
N GLY A 62 5.21 21.24 24.59
CA GLY A 62 4.29 20.51 25.47
C GLY A 62 4.81 20.52 26.90
N THR A 63 5.69 19.58 27.22
CA THR A 63 6.34 19.50 28.54
C THR A 63 7.77 19.00 28.41
N HIS A 64 8.64 19.50 29.28
CA HIS A 64 10.01 19.05 29.43
C HIS A 64 10.28 18.56 30.86
N ILE A 65 11.24 17.66 31.02
CA ILE A 65 11.76 17.28 32.33
C ILE A 65 13.29 17.43 32.32
N VAL A 66 13.82 18.17 33.29
CA VAL A 66 15.25 18.58 33.30
C VAL A 66 15.97 18.10 34.54
N ALA A 67 17.27 17.80 34.41
CA ALA A 67 18.11 17.33 35.51
C ALA A 67 19.57 17.81 35.38
N GLY A 68 20.32 17.65 36.46
CA GLY A 68 21.74 17.97 36.50
C GLY A 68 22.07 19.43 36.85
N SER A 69 23.29 19.85 36.51
CA SER A 69 23.87 21.12 36.96
C SER A 69 23.82 22.20 35.88
N SER A 70 23.57 23.46 36.27
CA SER A 70 23.70 24.64 35.42
C SER A 70 25.14 24.94 35.00
N GLU A 71 26.12 24.36 35.70
CA GLU A 71 27.55 24.64 35.52
C GLU A 71 28.23 23.72 34.50
N TRP A 72 27.52 22.73 33.96
CA TRP A 72 28.11 21.84 32.95
C TRP A 72 28.25 22.57 31.62
N THR A 73 29.46 22.57 31.06
CA THR A 73 29.78 23.23 29.79
C THR A 73 29.84 22.24 28.63
N ASP A 74 30.78 21.29 28.74
CA ASP A 74 31.14 20.33 27.71
C ASP A 74 30.77 18.92 28.15
N TYR A 75 29.67 18.41 27.60
CA TYR A 75 29.14 17.11 27.96
C TYR A 75 28.30 16.48 26.84
N GLU A 76 28.11 15.18 26.96
CA GLU A 76 27.18 14.39 26.16
C GLU A 76 26.07 13.86 27.07
N LEU A 77 24.82 13.97 26.61
CA LEU A 77 23.67 13.22 27.11
C LEU A 77 23.45 12.00 26.21
N SER A 78 23.47 10.81 26.79
CA SER A 78 23.09 9.58 26.10
C SER A 78 21.95 8.86 26.82
N SER A 79 21.04 8.27 26.04
CA SER A 79 19.85 7.57 26.55
C SER A 79 19.20 6.76 25.44
N GLU A 80 18.40 5.76 25.79
CA GLU A 80 17.45 5.17 24.85
C GLU A 80 16.10 5.86 24.97
N ILE A 81 15.55 6.33 23.84
CA ILE A 81 14.27 7.04 23.76
C ILE A 81 13.36 6.39 22.70
N SER A 82 12.05 6.32 22.99
CA SER A 82 11.05 5.76 22.06
C SER A 82 9.68 6.39 22.30
N SER A 83 8.85 6.41 21.26
CA SER A 83 7.41 6.74 21.32
C SER A 83 6.65 5.76 20.45
N GLN A 84 5.42 5.40 20.82
CA GLN A 84 4.49 4.66 19.95
C GLN A 84 3.56 5.59 19.16
N ASP A 85 3.54 6.88 19.53
CA ASP A 85 2.84 7.95 18.83
C ASP A 85 3.59 8.36 17.55
N ASP A 86 3.01 9.20 16.70
CA ASP A 86 3.68 9.89 15.56
C ASP A 86 4.05 11.36 15.86
N ASP A 87 3.60 11.87 17.00
CA ASP A 87 3.89 13.19 17.55
C ASP A 87 5.33 13.39 18.09
N GLY A 88 5.63 14.57 18.63
CA GLY A 88 7.01 15.02 18.84
C GLY A 88 7.66 14.62 20.17
N PHE A 89 8.91 14.17 20.11
CA PHE A 89 9.73 14.01 21.31
C PHE A 89 11.22 14.19 21.04
N GLY A 90 12.02 14.33 22.09
CA GLY A 90 13.47 14.45 21.97
C GLY A 90 14.17 14.86 23.27
N ALA A 91 15.24 15.63 23.13
CA ALA A 91 16.14 15.96 24.23
C ALA A 91 16.60 17.41 24.23
N ILE A 92 17.12 17.84 25.38
CA ILE A 92 17.53 19.21 25.68
C ILE A 92 18.95 19.23 26.23
N LEU A 93 19.77 20.16 25.72
CA LEU A 93 21.07 20.50 26.30
C LEU A 93 21.13 21.98 26.68
N ARG A 94 22.06 22.26 27.59
CA ARG A 94 22.38 23.59 28.11
C ARG A 94 21.12 24.37 28.48
N TYR A 95 20.21 23.68 29.17
CA TYR A 95 18.99 24.28 29.68
C TYR A 95 19.34 25.29 30.78
N VAL A 96 19.07 26.57 30.50
CA VAL A 96 19.23 27.67 31.45
C VAL A 96 17.92 27.87 32.21
N ASP A 97 16.83 28.00 31.47
CA ASP A 97 15.46 28.12 31.95
C ASP A 97 14.46 27.76 30.84
N LYS A 98 13.16 27.86 31.13
CA LYS A 98 12.07 27.45 30.22
C LYS A 98 11.99 28.25 28.91
N GLU A 99 12.73 29.34 28.80
CA GLU A 99 12.75 30.22 27.63
C GLU A 99 14.10 30.18 26.89
N ASN A 100 15.11 29.47 27.44
CA ASN A 100 16.51 29.53 27.01
C ASN A 100 17.20 28.14 27.08
N TYR A 101 17.26 27.45 25.94
CA TYR A 101 17.85 26.09 25.84
C TYR A 101 18.12 25.68 24.38
N TYR A 102 18.94 24.64 24.17
CA TYR A 102 19.01 23.90 22.90
C TYR A 102 18.09 22.69 22.93
N ARG A 103 17.47 22.38 21.80
CA ARG A 103 16.52 21.28 21.65
C ARG A 103 16.84 20.44 20.43
N PHE A 104 16.85 19.13 20.62
CA PHE A 104 16.66 18.14 19.57
C PHE A 104 15.21 17.64 19.64
N ILE A 105 14.52 17.60 18.52
CA ILE A 105 13.15 17.08 18.39
C ILE A 105 13.02 16.27 17.09
N MET A 106 12.27 15.17 17.16
CA MET A 106 11.82 14.40 16.00
C MET A 106 10.31 14.21 16.01
N VAL A 107 9.69 14.27 14.83
CA VAL A 107 8.23 14.18 14.59
C VAL A 107 8.02 13.33 13.33
N ASP A 108 7.06 12.39 13.37
CA ASP A 108 6.69 11.54 12.23
C ASP A 108 5.22 11.72 11.80
N ASP A 109 4.66 12.92 11.99
CA ASP A 109 3.30 13.25 11.56
C ASP A 109 3.29 13.93 10.17
N PRO A 110 3.03 13.19 9.07
CA PRO A 110 2.98 13.75 7.72
C PRO A 110 1.77 14.69 7.50
N THR A 111 0.76 14.62 8.36
CA THR A 111 -0.46 15.44 8.25
C THR A 111 -0.19 16.87 8.73
N ASN A 112 0.67 17.03 9.75
CA ASN A 112 0.88 18.31 10.42
C ASN A 112 2.28 18.92 10.22
N GLY A 113 3.00 18.54 9.17
CA GLY A 113 4.26 19.19 8.77
C GLY A 113 5.53 18.48 9.23
N GLY A 114 5.40 17.30 9.84
CA GLY A 114 6.39 16.24 9.76
C GLY A 114 6.38 15.56 8.37
N PRO A 115 7.21 14.53 8.16
CA PRO A 115 8.24 14.04 9.07
C PRO A 115 9.47 14.97 9.11
N PHE A 116 10.06 15.16 10.30
CA PHE A 116 11.33 15.89 10.46
C PHE A 116 12.11 15.52 11.73
N ARG A 117 13.42 15.81 11.70
CA ARG A 117 14.33 15.90 12.83
C ARG A 117 14.96 17.28 12.83
N ARG A 118 14.96 17.98 13.97
CA ARG A 118 15.48 19.36 14.07
C ARG A 118 16.38 19.53 15.27
N LEU A 119 17.45 20.30 15.06
CA LEU A 119 18.27 20.89 16.09
C LEU A 119 17.95 22.38 16.14
N GLU A 120 17.53 22.86 17.31
CA GLU A 120 16.97 24.18 17.49
C GLU A 120 17.49 24.82 18.78
N LYS A 121 17.27 26.12 18.91
CA LYS A 121 17.43 26.84 20.17
C LYS A 121 16.22 27.71 20.47
N PHE A 122 15.96 27.91 21.75
CA PHE A 122 15.00 28.89 22.25
C PHE A 122 15.77 30.03 22.91
N VAL A 123 15.46 31.28 22.54
CA VAL A 123 16.04 32.47 23.16
C VAL A 123 14.90 33.40 23.53
N LYS A 124 14.69 33.65 24.82
CA LYS A 124 13.54 34.41 25.32
C LYS A 124 12.21 33.86 24.80
N GLY A 125 12.11 32.54 24.68
CA GLY A 125 10.91 31.84 24.22
C GLY A 125 10.71 31.80 22.71
N GLU A 126 11.58 32.44 21.92
CA GLU A 126 11.51 32.41 20.45
C GLU A 126 12.33 31.24 19.89
N ARG A 127 11.71 30.43 19.02
CA ARG A 127 12.33 29.26 18.38
C ARG A 127 13.21 29.68 17.22
N ILE A 128 14.44 29.18 17.18
CA ILE A 128 15.40 29.38 16.10
C ILE A 128 15.90 28.02 15.62
N LEU A 129 15.70 27.72 14.33
CA LEU A 129 16.21 26.51 13.70
C LEU A 129 17.72 26.62 13.47
N LEU A 130 18.47 25.57 13.83
CA LEU A 130 19.91 25.48 13.61
C LEU A 130 20.25 24.47 12.51
N ASP A 131 19.58 23.32 12.50
CA ASP A 131 19.74 22.28 11.49
C ASP A 131 18.46 21.42 11.37
N GLU A 132 18.22 20.82 10.20
CA GLU A 132 17.04 20.00 9.92
C GLU A 132 17.33 18.86 8.93
N ALA A 133 16.78 17.68 9.23
CA ALA A 133 16.60 16.58 8.29
C ALA A 133 15.11 16.34 8.02
N LYS A 134 14.75 16.09 6.75
CA LYS A 134 13.36 15.78 6.31
C LYS A 134 13.05 14.29 6.46
N GLU A 135 13.23 13.79 7.67
CA GLU A 135 13.04 12.39 8.04
C GLU A 135 12.49 12.35 9.48
N GLY A 136 11.55 11.46 9.76
CA GLY A 136 10.86 11.37 11.05
C GLY A 136 11.52 10.32 11.94
N TYR A 137 10.72 9.57 12.67
CA TYR A 137 11.18 8.45 13.48
C TYR A 137 10.22 7.27 13.29
N GLU A 138 10.70 6.05 13.53
CA GLU A 138 9.85 4.88 13.42
C GLU A 138 9.09 4.64 14.74
N SER A 139 7.76 4.60 14.68
CA SER A 139 6.92 4.30 15.85
C SER A 139 7.35 3.00 16.53
N ALA A 140 7.42 3.05 17.87
CA ALA A 140 7.88 2.01 18.78
C ALA A 140 9.37 1.63 18.65
N HIS A 141 10.17 2.28 17.80
CA HIS A 141 11.60 2.03 17.69
C HIS A 141 12.36 2.67 18.87
N PRO A 142 13.17 1.90 19.60
CA PRO A 142 14.05 2.42 20.64
C PRO A 142 15.34 2.99 20.04
N TYR A 143 15.41 4.31 19.91
CA TYR A 143 16.61 5.00 19.44
C TYR A 143 17.63 5.18 20.56
N LYS A 144 18.90 4.85 20.27
CA LYS A 144 20.05 5.23 21.11
C LYS A 144 20.47 6.64 20.77
N LEU A 145 19.98 7.60 21.54
CA LEU A 145 20.32 9.00 21.42
C LEU A 145 21.68 9.29 22.06
N GLN A 146 22.51 10.06 21.36
CA GLN A 146 23.64 10.79 21.93
C GLN A 146 23.55 12.25 21.48
N PHE A 147 23.36 13.18 22.43
CA PHE A 147 23.30 14.61 22.18
C PHE A 147 24.48 15.29 22.87
N LEU A 148 25.38 15.85 22.07
CA LEU A 148 26.69 16.33 22.50
C LEU A 148 26.79 17.86 22.39
N ALA A 149 27.35 18.49 23.42
CA ALA A 149 27.79 19.89 23.42
C ALA A 149 29.28 19.98 23.80
N TYR A 150 30.09 20.59 22.92
CA TYR A 150 31.53 20.78 23.14
C TYR A 150 31.99 22.13 22.58
N GLY A 151 32.31 23.09 23.44
CA GLY A 151 32.54 24.47 23.04
C GLY A 151 31.30 25.07 22.38
N ASP A 152 31.42 25.47 21.11
CA ASP A 152 30.31 25.93 20.27
C ASP A 152 29.71 24.81 19.41
N LYS A 153 30.26 23.58 19.45
CA LYS A 153 29.78 22.45 18.66
C LYS A 153 28.60 21.76 19.34
N LEU A 154 27.53 21.55 18.57
CA LEU A 154 26.38 20.73 18.93
C LEU A 154 26.23 19.60 17.90
N GLU A 155 26.06 18.37 18.35
CA GLU A 155 25.82 17.22 17.48
C GLU A 155 24.76 16.29 18.06
N VAL A 156 23.91 15.76 17.20
CA VAL A 156 22.92 14.73 17.55
C VAL A 156 23.25 13.47 16.76
N TRP A 157 23.33 12.35 17.48
CA TRP A 157 23.53 11.03 16.92
C TRP A 157 22.38 10.12 17.35
N LEU A 158 21.87 9.32 16.42
CA LEU A 158 20.91 8.24 16.69
C LEU A 158 21.50 6.94 16.17
N ASP A 159 21.50 5.91 17.02
CA ASP A 159 21.97 4.55 16.66
C ASP A 159 23.39 4.54 16.05
N GLY A 160 24.24 5.47 16.52
CA GLY A 160 25.64 5.60 16.11
C GLY A 160 25.85 6.38 14.80
N GLN A 161 24.79 6.93 14.24
CA GLN A 161 24.83 7.77 13.04
C GLN A 161 24.62 9.23 13.42
N LYS A 162 25.49 10.12 12.93
CA LYS A 162 25.30 11.56 13.12
C LYS A 162 24.17 12.03 12.21
N ILE A 163 23.12 12.58 12.81
CA ILE A 163 21.92 13.00 12.08
C ILE A 163 21.82 14.53 11.95
N LEU A 164 22.37 15.30 12.89
CA LEU A 164 22.29 16.76 12.90
C LEU A 164 23.56 17.37 13.51
N GLU A 165 23.96 18.54 13.04
CA GLU A 165 25.08 19.31 13.61
C GLU A 165 24.87 20.83 13.53
N ALA A 166 25.38 21.56 14.52
CA ALA A 166 25.40 23.02 14.49
C ALA A 166 26.63 23.59 15.21
N LYS A 167 26.97 24.84 14.87
CA LYS A 167 27.89 25.68 15.64
C LYS A 167 27.16 26.87 16.23
N ASP A 168 27.00 26.89 17.54
CA ASP A 168 26.32 27.95 18.27
C ASP A 168 26.84 28.05 19.71
N ASN A 169 27.06 29.26 20.20
CA ASN A 169 27.56 29.51 21.57
C ASN A 169 26.63 30.45 22.36
N THR A 170 25.33 30.47 22.03
CA THR A 170 24.32 31.27 22.75
C THR A 170 24.23 30.83 24.22
N PHE A 171 24.27 29.52 24.47
CA PHE A 171 24.34 28.95 25.81
C PHE A 171 25.64 28.16 25.92
N SER A 172 26.52 28.52 26.87
CA SER A 172 27.80 27.85 27.08
C SER A 172 27.78 26.81 28.21
N SER A 173 26.73 26.84 29.05
CA SER A 173 26.50 25.87 30.10
C SER A 173 25.02 25.67 30.37
N GLY A 174 24.66 24.57 31.03
CA GLY A 174 23.30 24.35 31.52
C GLY A 174 22.97 22.88 31.74
N LYS A 175 21.75 22.64 32.21
CA LYS A 175 21.21 21.31 32.53
C LYS A 175 20.90 20.48 31.28
N ILE A 176 20.64 19.19 31.48
CA ILE A 176 20.04 18.30 30.48
C ILE A 176 18.53 18.23 30.64
N GLY A 177 17.84 17.71 29.63
CA GLY A 177 16.46 17.31 29.77
C GLY A 177 15.94 16.48 28.60
N PHE A 178 14.68 16.08 28.72
CA PHE A 178 13.90 15.44 27.68
C PHE A 178 12.62 16.21 27.42
N MET A 179 12.10 16.09 26.21
CA MET A 179 10.92 16.83 25.76
C MET A 179 9.85 15.93 25.14
N SER A 180 8.59 16.31 25.38
CA SER A 180 7.39 15.71 24.81
C SER A 180 6.48 16.81 24.25
N TYR A 181 5.97 16.58 23.05
CA TYR A 181 4.94 17.36 22.37
C TYR A 181 3.91 16.36 21.84
N ALA A 182 2.66 16.49 22.29
CA ALA A 182 1.50 15.72 21.83
C ALA A 182 1.61 14.16 21.89
N THR A 183 2.72 13.59 22.37
CA THR A 183 2.82 12.14 22.56
C THR A 183 2.24 11.69 23.90
N ASP A 184 1.57 10.52 23.91
CA ASP A 184 1.13 9.84 25.14
C ASP A 184 1.98 8.61 25.52
N SER A 185 3.09 8.39 24.83
CA SER A 185 3.84 7.14 24.91
C SER A 185 5.35 7.30 24.91
N LEU A 186 5.85 8.52 25.18
CA LEU A 186 7.29 8.75 25.35
C LEU A 186 7.83 7.89 26.49
N ALA A 187 8.85 7.10 26.19
CA ALA A 187 9.60 6.31 27.14
C ALA A 187 11.10 6.55 26.99
N ILE A 188 11.77 6.76 28.13
CA ILE A 188 13.20 7.07 28.24
C ILE A 188 13.84 6.10 29.23
N ARG A 189 15.02 5.56 28.91
CA ARG A 189 15.82 4.74 29.84
C ARG A 189 17.32 4.96 29.69
N SER A 190 18.05 4.49 30.70
CA SER A 190 19.53 4.44 30.72
C SER A 190 20.19 5.80 30.45
N VAL A 191 19.72 6.83 31.16
CA VAL A 191 20.25 8.20 31.02
C VAL A 191 21.67 8.25 31.57
N LYS A 192 22.62 8.72 30.76
CA LYS A 192 24.01 8.97 31.15
C LYS A 192 24.44 10.33 30.65
N VAL A 193 25.14 11.07 31.50
CA VAL A 193 25.78 12.34 31.13
C VAL A 193 27.26 12.23 31.44
N ARG A 194 28.10 12.54 30.45
CA ARG A 194 29.55 12.46 30.59
C ARG A 194 30.22 13.74 30.12
N LYS A 195 31.37 14.07 30.70
CA LYS A 195 32.29 15.04 30.10
C LYS A 195 32.73 14.50 28.74
N THR A 196 32.52 15.28 27.70
CA THR A 196 32.94 14.91 26.35
C THR A 196 34.28 15.55 26.00
N THR A 197 34.99 14.94 25.04
CA THR A 197 36.18 15.53 24.39
C THR A 197 35.86 16.04 22.98
N GLY A 198 34.59 16.05 22.61
CA GLY A 198 34.11 16.44 21.28
C GLY A 198 33.71 15.26 20.38
N GLU A 199 33.88 14.01 20.85
CA GLU A 199 33.47 12.80 20.12
C GLU A 199 32.36 12.06 20.91
N PRO A 200 31.42 11.38 20.21
CA PRO A 200 30.37 10.60 20.86
C PRO A 200 30.95 9.37 21.59
N SER A 201 30.30 8.97 22.68
CA SER A 201 30.64 7.77 23.44
C SER A 201 30.36 6.47 22.67
N ASP A 202 30.87 5.34 23.17
CA ASP A 202 30.58 4.02 22.60
C ASP A 202 29.14 3.60 22.98
N LEU A 203 28.33 3.22 21.99
CA LEU A 203 26.94 2.80 22.19
C LEU A 203 26.78 1.59 23.11
N SER A 204 27.77 0.70 23.19
CA SER A 204 27.75 -0.44 24.12
C SER A 204 27.64 0.02 25.58
N GLU A 205 27.99 1.27 25.88
CA GLU A 205 27.81 1.84 27.20
C GLU A 205 26.35 2.22 27.51
N ILE A 206 25.44 2.20 26.54
CA ILE A 206 24.00 2.47 26.69
C ILE A 206 23.18 1.17 26.55
N ASN A 207 23.82 0.06 26.16
CA ASN A 207 23.17 -1.24 26.04
C ASN A 207 22.82 -1.82 27.41
N GLU A 208 21.52 -2.02 27.66
CA GLU A 208 21.05 -2.92 28.71
C GLU A 208 21.13 -4.38 28.22
N PRO A 209 21.29 -5.36 29.11
CA PRO A 209 21.20 -6.78 28.74
C PRO A 209 19.86 -7.13 28.09
N PHE A 210 19.84 -8.20 27.30
CA PHE A 210 18.63 -8.74 26.70
C PHE A 210 17.51 -8.94 27.75
N ALA A 211 16.39 -8.25 27.55
CA ALA A 211 15.26 -8.32 28.46
C ALA A 211 14.27 -9.40 27.98
N GLN A 212 14.40 -10.63 28.48
CA GLN A 212 13.60 -11.79 28.03
C GLN A 212 12.08 -11.57 27.99
N ASN A 213 11.54 -10.83 28.95
CA ASN A 213 10.10 -10.52 29.02
C ASN A 213 9.61 -9.64 27.86
N THR A 214 10.53 -9.02 27.12
CA THR A 214 10.25 -8.16 25.98
C THR A 214 10.25 -8.88 24.64
N LEU A 215 10.70 -10.15 24.59
CA LEU A 215 10.62 -10.94 23.37
C LEU A 215 9.15 -11.11 22.96
N LYS A 216 8.78 -10.59 21.79
CA LYS A 216 7.44 -10.63 21.24
C LYS A 216 7.48 -11.13 19.80
N VAL A 217 6.41 -11.81 19.42
CA VAL A 217 6.13 -12.23 18.05
C VAL A 217 4.73 -11.75 17.68
N PHE A 218 4.56 -11.12 16.53
CA PHE A 218 3.29 -10.52 16.13
C PHE A 218 3.18 -10.42 14.60
N ASP A 219 1.99 -10.05 14.12
CA ASP A 219 1.65 -9.96 12.70
C ASP A 219 2.04 -11.19 11.85
N PRO A 220 1.66 -12.42 12.25
CA PRO A 220 1.95 -13.59 11.43
C PRO A 220 1.26 -13.47 10.07
N THR A 221 2.01 -13.66 8.98
CA THR A 221 1.47 -13.93 7.64
C THR A 221 1.46 -15.44 7.40
N ALA A 222 1.19 -15.90 6.18
CA ALA A 222 1.31 -17.33 5.88
C ALA A 222 2.77 -17.81 5.89
N THR A 223 3.73 -16.93 5.61
CA THR A 223 5.14 -17.30 5.42
C THR A 223 6.11 -16.49 6.27
N THR A 224 5.64 -15.48 7.01
CA THR A 224 6.48 -14.59 7.81
C THR A 224 5.90 -14.30 9.19
N ILE A 225 6.75 -13.81 10.09
CA ILE A 225 6.32 -13.21 11.36
C ILE A 225 7.31 -12.15 11.82
N LYS A 226 6.81 -11.07 12.42
CA LYS A 226 7.65 -10.04 13.05
C LYS A 226 8.05 -10.46 14.45
N VAL A 227 9.29 -10.16 14.81
CA VAL A 227 9.91 -10.45 16.11
C VAL A 227 10.51 -9.16 16.66
N THR A 228 10.28 -8.87 17.94
CA THR A 228 10.91 -7.74 18.65
C THR A 228 11.38 -8.11 20.04
N TRP A 229 12.37 -7.38 20.55
CA TRP A 229 12.90 -7.46 21.91
C TRP A 229 13.55 -6.13 22.31
N SER A 230 14.00 -6.04 23.55
CA SER A 230 14.76 -4.90 24.09
C SER A 230 16.07 -5.40 24.71
N GLY A 231 17.09 -4.55 24.70
CA GLY A 231 18.43 -4.88 25.19
C GLY A 231 19.29 -5.59 24.14
N ASP A 232 20.56 -5.75 24.47
CA ASP A 232 21.58 -6.34 23.61
C ASP A 232 21.43 -7.86 23.52
N ALA A 233 21.07 -8.35 22.33
CA ALA A 233 20.88 -9.76 22.05
C ALA A 233 22.08 -10.41 21.32
N SER A 234 23.25 -9.75 21.27
CA SER A 234 24.41 -10.24 20.53
C SER A 234 24.93 -11.60 21.00
N GLU A 235 24.78 -11.91 22.29
CA GLU A 235 25.15 -13.21 22.88
C GLU A 235 23.97 -14.19 22.99
N VAL A 236 22.77 -13.78 22.58
CA VAL A 236 21.54 -14.58 22.71
C VAL A 236 21.42 -15.54 21.55
N LYS A 237 21.17 -16.82 21.86
CA LYS A 237 20.96 -17.86 20.84
C LYS A 237 19.48 -18.02 20.55
N PHE A 238 19.08 -17.68 19.33
CA PHE A 238 17.72 -17.88 18.86
C PHE A 238 17.57 -19.20 18.12
N SER A 239 16.42 -19.84 18.29
CA SER A 239 16.08 -21.09 17.60
C SER A 239 14.58 -21.16 17.30
N LEU A 240 14.25 -21.76 16.17
CA LEU A 240 12.88 -21.99 15.72
C LEU A 240 12.61 -23.48 15.61
N TYR A 241 11.43 -23.92 16.06
CA TYR A 241 10.97 -25.29 15.85
C TYR A 241 9.44 -25.33 15.74
N LYS A 242 8.92 -26.38 15.08
CA LYS A 242 7.49 -26.61 14.99
C LYS A 242 6.99 -27.22 16.29
N ARG A 243 5.70 -27.02 16.59
CA ARG A 243 5.05 -27.73 17.68
C ARG A 243 5.28 -29.24 17.56
N ASP A 244 5.62 -29.87 18.67
CA ASP A 244 5.94 -31.30 18.79
C ASP A 244 7.27 -31.73 18.10
N GLU A 245 8.12 -30.78 17.71
CA GLU A 245 9.46 -31.02 17.13
C GLU A 245 10.59 -30.32 17.93
N GLU A 246 10.51 -30.31 19.27
CA GLU A 246 11.51 -29.67 20.16
C GLU A 246 12.94 -30.20 19.97
N ASP A 247 13.10 -31.44 19.52
CA ASP A 247 14.41 -32.03 19.24
C ASP A 247 15.02 -31.56 17.90
N LYS A 248 14.26 -30.82 17.07
CA LYS A 248 14.66 -30.34 15.73
C LYS A 248 14.75 -28.82 15.66
N LYS A 249 15.40 -28.21 16.65
CA LYS A 249 15.63 -26.75 16.68
C LYS A 249 16.52 -26.30 15.52
N THR A 250 16.02 -25.34 14.76
CA THR A 250 16.77 -24.67 13.70
C THR A 250 17.33 -23.35 14.26
N PRO A 251 18.66 -23.16 14.33
CA PRO A 251 19.24 -21.90 14.79
C PRO A 251 18.81 -20.74 13.89
N ILE A 252 18.49 -19.59 14.50
CA ILE A 252 18.26 -18.33 13.78
C ILE A 252 19.47 -17.42 14.01
N VAL A 253 20.01 -16.89 12.92
CA VAL A 253 21.08 -15.90 12.95
C VAL A 253 20.48 -14.58 12.48
N PHE A 254 20.34 -13.63 13.40
CA PHE A 254 19.93 -12.26 13.07
C PHE A 254 21.13 -11.47 12.54
N SER A 255 20.87 -10.48 11.69
CA SER A 255 21.91 -9.52 11.26
C SER A 255 22.35 -8.66 12.46
N ASN A 256 23.56 -8.10 12.39
CA ASN A 256 24.03 -7.16 13.42
C ASN A 256 23.08 -5.97 13.59
N GLU A 257 22.52 -5.48 12.49
CA GLU A 257 21.49 -4.44 12.48
C GLU A 257 20.25 -4.87 13.28
N ALA A 258 19.68 -6.05 12.98
CA ALA A 258 18.55 -6.59 13.72
C ALA A 258 18.84 -6.77 15.22
N LEU A 259 20.06 -7.19 15.58
CA LEU A 259 20.53 -7.32 16.95
C LEU A 259 20.62 -5.98 17.68
N ILE A 260 21.03 -4.92 16.98
CA ILE A 260 21.11 -3.56 17.51
C ILE A 260 19.72 -2.93 17.65
N GLU A 261 18.87 -3.08 16.63
CA GLU A 261 17.51 -2.51 16.58
C GLU A 261 16.50 -3.25 17.48
N GLY A 262 16.81 -4.48 17.86
CA GLY A 262 15.90 -5.28 18.68
C GLY A 262 14.71 -5.83 17.89
N ARG A 263 14.84 -6.05 16.58
CA ARG A 263 13.73 -6.52 15.74
C ARG A 263 14.20 -7.26 14.50
N SER A 264 13.35 -8.14 13.99
CA SER A 264 13.55 -8.82 12.71
C SER A 264 12.24 -9.39 12.17
N THR A 265 12.25 -9.81 10.91
CA THR A 265 11.16 -10.60 10.32
C THR A 265 11.69 -11.99 9.99
N LEU A 266 11.10 -13.02 10.58
CA LEU A 266 11.36 -14.39 10.14
C LEU A 266 10.58 -14.64 8.86
N VAL A 267 11.25 -15.21 7.87
CA VAL A 267 10.69 -15.51 6.54
C VAL A 267 10.78 -17.00 6.24
N ASN A 268 10.22 -17.44 5.11
CA ASN A 268 10.24 -18.85 4.65
C ASN A 268 9.59 -19.84 5.64
N LEU A 269 8.60 -19.39 6.40
CA LEU A 269 7.84 -20.24 7.31
C LEU A 269 6.81 -21.06 6.53
N GLU A 270 6.50 -22.26 7.04
CA GLU A 270 5.43 -23.07 6.46
C GLU A 270 4.06 -22.48 6.79
N PRO A 271 3.15 -22.38 5.81
CA PRO A 271 1.78 -21.94 6.04
C PRO A 271 1.02 -22.80 7.05
N TYR A 272 0.12 -22.17 7.80
CA TYR A 272 -0.79 -22.81 8.76
C TYR A 272 -0.11 -23.75 9.77
N THR A 273 1.06 -23.37 10.25
CA THR A 273 1.93 -24.19 11.11
C THR A 273 2.14 -23.52 12.47
N ASP A 274 2.08 -24.30 13.55
CA ASP A 274 2.45 -23.84 14.90
C ASP A 274 3.97 -23.89 15.08
N TYR A 275 4.55 -22.78 15.51
CA TYR A 275 5.97 -22.62 15.78
C TYR A 275 6.23 -22.12 17.19
N TYR A 276 7.44 -22.37 17.65
CA TYR A 276 8.04 -21.79 18.84
C TYR A 276 9.34 -21.09 18.46
N LEU A 277 9.44 -19.80 18.77
CA LEU A 277 10.69 -19.06 18.80
C LEU A 277 11.25 -19.13 20.21
N GLU A 278 12.45 -19.67 20.36
CA GLU A 278 13.18 -19.76 21.62
C GLU A 278 14.39 -18.83 21.58
N ALA A 279 14.65 -18.14 22.69
CA ALA A 279 15.85 -17.37 22.92
C ALA A 279 16.52 -17.88 24.21
N VAL A 280 17.81 -18.18 24.11
CA VAL A 280 18.63 -18.68 25.22
C VAL A 280 19.71 -17.66 25.54
N ASP A 281 19.71 -17.17 26.77
CA ASP A 281 20.68 -16.22 27.31
C ASP A 281 21.31 -16.80 28.59
N GLY A 282 22.54 -17.30 28.48
CA GLY A 282 23.18 -18.05 29.56
C GLY A 282 22.38 -19.31 29.94
N GLU A 283 21.88 -19.37 31.17
CA GLU A 283 21.03 -20.45 31.69
C GLU A 283 19.52 -20.17 31.52
N GLU A 284 19.16 -18.95 31.14
CA GLU A 284 17.77 -18.52 31.04
C GLU A 284 17.22 -18.78 29.63
N ILE A 285 15.98 -19.28 29.58
CA ILE A 285 15.33 -19.69 28.34
C ILE A 285 13.94 -19.04 28.29
N VAL A 286 13.66 -18.32 27.21
CA VAL A 286 12.34 -17.75 26.94
C VAL A 286 11.82 -18.26 25.60
N SER A 287 10.56 -18.70 25.57
CA SER A 287 9.91 -19.15 24.35
C SER A 287 8.63 -18.37 24.06
N ARG A 288 8.37 -18.12 22.77
CA ARG A 288 7.12 -17.56 22.25
C ARG A 288 6.53 -18.48 21.20
N ARG A 289 5.29 -18.90 21.44
CA ARG A 289 4.50 -19.66 20.47
C ARG A 289 3.78 -18.71 19.52
N PHE A 290 3.73 -19.09 18.25
CA PHE A 290 2.88 -18.45 17.25
C PHE A 290 2.37 -19.47 16.23
N ARG A 291 1.43 -19.05 15.39
CA ARG A 291 0.94 -19.85 14.26
C ARG A 291 0.90 -18.97 13.02
N THR A 292 1.48 -19.46 11.92
CA THR A 292 1.38 -18.80 10.61
C THR A 292 -0.05 -18.90 10.07
N ARG A 293 -0.45 -17.94 9.23
CA ARG A 293 -1.79 -17.92 8.61
C ARG A 293 -1.88 -18.95 7.49
N LYS A 294 -3.12 -19.19 7.03
CA LYS A 294 -3.34 -19.92 5.78
C LYS A 294 -2.98 -19.04 4.60
N LEU A 295 -2.46 -19.65 3.54
CA LEU A 295 -2.32 -19.01 2.23
C LEU A 295 -3.70 -18.56 1.73
N GLN A 296 -3.76 -17.35 1.17
CA GLN A 296 -5.00 -16.77 0.64
C GLN A 296 -4.76 -16.19 -0.75
N ILE A 297 -5.60 -16.59 -1.70
CA ILE A 297 -5.79 -15.89 -2.96
C ILE A 297 -6.77 -14.75 -2.65
N THR A 298 -6.30 -13.50 -2.73
CA THR A 298 -7.09 -12.31 -2.38
C THR A 298 -7.73 -11.64 -3.58
N ARG A 299 -7.13 -11.82 -4.77
CA ARG A 299 -7.62 -11.31 -6.05
C ARG A 299 -7.61 -12.44 -7.07
N GLY A 300 -8.70 -12.62 -7.82
CA GLY A 300 -8.78 -13.66 -8.85
C GLY A 300 -9.03 -15.10 -8.31
N PRO A 301 -8.80 -16.12 -9.16
CA PRO A 301 -8.22 -16.02 -10.49
C PRO A 301 -9.12 -15.32 -11.52
N TYR A 302 -8.51 -14.60 -12.45
CA TYR A 302 -9.19 -14.02 -13.59
C TYR A 302 -8.42 -14.32 -14.88
N LEU A 303 -9.10 -14.16 -16.00
CA LEU A 303 -8.54 -14.38 -17.33
C LEU A 303 -8.27 -13.06 -18.04
N SER A 304 -7.21 -13.01 -18.83
CA SER A 304 -6.93 -11.92 -19.77
C SER A 304 -6.14 -12.46 -20.97
N MET A 305 -5.88 -11.61 -21.96
CA MET A 305 -5.05 -11.93 -23.15
C MET A 305 -5.43 -13.28 -23.78
N VAL A 306 -6.72 -13.45 -24.09
CA VAL A 306 -7.22 -14.66 -24.74
C VAL A 306 -6.92 -14.62 -26.24
N GLU A 307 -6.25 -15.65 -26.72
CA GLU A 307 -5.87 -15.84 -28.12
C GLU A 307 -6.37 -17.21 -28.62
N PRO A 308 -6.25 -17.52 -29.93
CA PRO A 308 -6.68 -18.81 -30.44
C PRO A 308 -5.91 -19.99 -29.85
N THR A 309 -4.66 -19.76 -29.46
CA THR A 309 -3.76 -20.80 -28.95
C THR A 309 -3.27 -20.56 -27.52
N SER A 310 -3.68 -19.47 -26.87
CA SER A 310 -3.30 -19.17 -25.50
C SER A 310 -4.33 -18.36 -24.70
N VAL A 311 -4.15 -18.32 -23.38
CA VAL A 311 -4.86 -17.41 -22.47
C VAL A 311 -3.98 -17.15 -21.26
N THR A 312 -4.08 -15.97 -20.65
CA THR A 312 -3.40 -15.68 -19.38
C THR A 312 -4.34 -15.93 -18.20
N VAL A 313 -3.86 -16.66 -17.20
CA VAL A 313 -4.49 -16.82 -15.88
C VAL A 313 -3.71 -15.99 -14.88
N ALA A 314 -4.40 -15.09 -14.19
CA ALA A 314 -3.78 -14.21 -13.20
C ALA A 314 -4.53 -14.19 -11.86
N PHE A 315 -3.81 -13.98 -10.77
CA PHE A 315 -4.36 -13.88 -9.41
C PHE A 315 -3.37 -13.17 -8.46
N GLY A 316 -3.85 -12.70 -7.32
CA GLY A 316 -3.06 -12.02 -6.30
C GLY A 316 -3.12 -12.71 -4.94
N ALA A 317 -2.05 -12.57 -4.17
CA ALA A 317 -1.94 -13.08 -2.80
C ALA A 317 -1.21 -12.08 -1.89
N LEU A 318 -1.32 -12.27 -0.57
CA LEU A 318 -0.58 -11.47 0.43
C LEU A 318 0.82 -12.02 0.73
N ASP A 319 1.06 -13.29 0.41
CA ASP A 319 2.30 -13.99 0.71
C ASP A 319 2.91 -14.58 -0.57
N ALA A 320 4.23 -14.52 -0.67
CA ALA A 320 4.96 -15.19 -1.73
C ALA A 320 4.94 -16.69 -1.51
N TYR A 321 4.43 -17.45 -2.48
CA TYR A 321 4.43 -18.89 -2.41
C TYR A 321 4.35 -19.49 -3.82
N LYS A 322 5.22 -20.44 -4.14
CA LYS A 322 5.15 -21.15 -5.42
C LYS A 322 3.76 -21.77 -5.59
N ALA A 323 3.08 -21.40 -6.66
CA ALA A 323 1.73 -21.88 -6.98
C ALA A 323 1.75 -22.73 -8.26
N LYS A 324 0.61 -23.37 -8.54
CA LYS A 324 0.40 -24.22 -9.70
C LYS A 324 -0.90 -23.83 -10.38
N VAL A 325 -0.88 -23.80 -11.71
CA VAL A 325 -2.09 -23.70 -12.54
C VAL A 325 -2.28 -25.01 -13.27
N HIS A 326 -3.44 -25.60 -13.07
CA HIS A 326 -3.85 -26.83 -13.69
C HIS A 326 -4.88 -26.56 -14.77
N TYR A 327 -4.76 -27.17 -15.95
CA TYR A 327 -5.74 -26.99 -17.02
C TYR A 327 -5.90 -28.22 -17.91
N TRP A 328 -7.09 -28.39 -18.47
CA TRP A 328 -7.47 -29.53 -19.32
C TRP A 328 -8.57 -29.14 -20.32
N LEU A 329 -8.72 -29.92 -21.38
CA LEU A 329 -9.93 -29.84 -22.22
C LEU A 329 -11.13 -30.22 -21.36
N GLU A 330 -12.22 -29.45 -21.38
CA GLU A 330 -13.35 -29.62 -20.43
C GLU A 330 -13.85 -31.08 -20.33
N ALA A 331 -13.89 -31.81 -21.45
CA ALA A 331 -14.32 -33.21 -21.53
C ALA A 331 -13.26 -34.26 -21.14
N GLN A 332 -12.04 -33.87 -20.75
CA GLN A 332 -10.87 -34.75 -20.57
C GLN A 332 -10.05 -34.36 -19.32
N GLU A 333 -10.68 -34.37 -18.13
CA GLU A 333 -10.02 -34.06 -16.85
C GLU A 333 -8.83 -34.97 -16.53
N ASP A 334 -8.86 -36.20 -17.03
CA ASP A 334 -7.76 -37.17 -16.91
C ASP A 334 -6.48 -36.74 -17.64
N GLN A 335 -6.57 -35.80 -18.59
CA GLN A 335 -5.44 -35.26 -19.36
C GLN A 335 -4.97 -33.89 -18.86
N LYS A 336 -5.14 -33.63 -17.56
CA LYS A 336 -4.75 -32.37 -16.91
C LYS A 336 -3.25 -32.09 -17.00
N LYS A 337 -2.93 -30.92 -17.56
CA LYS A 337 -1.61 -30.30 -17.57
C LYS A 337 -1.44 -29.45 -16.31
N THR A 338 -0.20 -29.30 -15.87
CA THR A 338 0.16 -28.50 -14.68
C THR A 338 1.36 -27.63 -15.00
N LEU A 339 1.27 -26.34 -14.68
CA LEU A 339 2.36 -25.38 -14.77
C LEU A 339 2.65 -24.83 -13.37
N GLU A 340 3.93 -24.66 -13.03
CA GLU A 340 4.34 -23.96 -11.81
C GLU A 340 4.50 -22.46 -12.11
N ILE A 341 4.17 -21.63 -11.13
CA ILE A 341 4.32 -20.18 -11.21
C ILE A 341 4.88 -19.61 -9.90
N GLU A 342 5.81 -18.69 -10.02
CA GLU A 342 6.31 -17.85 -8.94
C GLU A 342 5.67 -16.45 -9.01
N PRO A 343 5.46 -15.79 -7.87
CA PRO A 343 4.91 -14.44 -7.85
C PRO A 343 5.91 -13.38 -8.30
N ARG A 344 5.37 -12.28 -8.82
CA ARG A 344 6.01 -10.96 -8.84
C ARG A 344 5.60 -10.20 -7.57
N GLU A 345 6.57 -9.64 -6.86
CA GLU A 345 6.30 -8.71 -5.76
C GLU A 345 5.72 -7.41 -6.32
N ILE A 346 4.66 -6.93 -5.69
CA ILE A 346 3.96 -5.69 -5.99
C ILE A 346 3.78 -4.92 -4.68
N LYS A 347 3.37 -3.65 -4.75
CA LYS A 347 3.38 -2.78 -3.56
C LYS A 347 2.48 -3.29 -2.42
N ASP A 348 1.37 -3.96 -2.76
CA ASP A 348 0.42 -4.52 -1.78
C ASP A 348 0.37 -6.05 -1.80
N GLY A 349 1.53 -6.71 -1.90
CA GLY A 349 1.67 -8.17 -1.81
C GLY A 349 2.28 -8.77 -3.08
N TYR A 350 1.60 -9.77 -3.66
CA TYR A 350 2.14 -10.55 -4.76
C TYR A 350 1.12 -10.76 -5.87
N GLN A 351 1.59 -10.70 -7.11
CA GLN A 351 0.82 -10.92 -8.33
C GLN A 351 1.38 -12.13 -9.09
N TYR A 352 0.49 -12.97 -9.59
CA TYR A 352 0.80 -14.17 -10.38
C TYR A 352 0.12 -14.02 -11.74
N ALA A 353 0.86 -14.28 -12.82
CA ALA A 353 0.36 -14.31 -14.19
C ALA A 353 1.05 -15.42 -14.98
N ILE A 354 0.29 -16.36 -15.54
CA ILE A 354 0.84 -17.42 -16.40
C ILE A 354 0.03 -17.57 -17.69
N GLU A 355 0.75 -17.64 -18.81
CA GLU A 355 0.16 -17.95 -20.10
C GLU A 355 0.02 -19.47 -20.29
N LEU A 356 -1.22 -19.92 -20.50
CA LEU A 356 -1.52 -21.28 -20.93
C LEU A 356 -1.40 -21.34 -22.45
N THR A 357 -0.48 -22.14 -22.99
CA THR A 357 -0.21 -22.21 -24.44
C THR A 357 -0.57 -23.56 -25.05
N GLY A 358 -0.61 -23.61 -26.38
CA GLY A 358 -0.92 -24.83 -27.14
C GLY A 358 -2.40 -25.21 -27.05
N LEU A 359 -3.27 -24.22 -26.86
CA LEU A 359 -4.71 -24.39 -26.92
C LEU A 359 -5.16 -24.56 -28.38
N LYS A 360 -6.32 -25.18 -28.56
CA LYS A 360 -7.04 -25.23 -29.84
C LYS A 360 -7.96 -24.01 -29.93
N PRO A 361 -8.11 -23.35 -31.08
CA PRO A 361 -9.06 -22.26 -31.26
C PRO A 361 -10.49 -22.68 -30.92
N GLN A 362 -11.29 -21.72 -30.44
CA GLN A 362 -12.73 -21.88 -30.16
C GLN A 362 -13.07 -23.17 -29.40
N THR A 363 -12.30 -23.48 -28.36
CA THR A 363 -12.40 -24.74 -27.62
C THR A 363 -12.56 -24.49 -26.13
N ARG A 364 -13.42 -25.27 -25.48
CA ARG A 364 -13.68 -25.21 -24.03
C ARG A 364 -12.58 -25.92 -23.23
N TYR A 365 -12.01 -25.19 -22.28
CA TYR A 365 -11.01 -25.68 -21.32
C TYR A 365 -11.47 -25.40 -19.90
N SER A 366 -11.05 -26.24 -18.97
CA SER A 366 -11.21 -25.99 -17.54
C SER A 366 -9.85 -25.75 -16.90
N TYR A 367 -9.80 -24.94 -15.84
CA TYR A 367 -8.59 -24.70 -15.07
C TYR A 367 -8.86 -24.52 -13.57
N GLN A 368 -7.81 -24.70 -12.76
CA GLN A 368 -7.81 -24.47 -11.32
C GLN A 368 -6.44 -23.96 -10.86
N VAL A 369 -6.43 -22.96 -9.97
CA VAL A 369 -5.24 -22.48 -9.28
C VAL A 369 -5.06 -23.22 -7.96
N GLU A 370 -3.84 -23.65 -7.67
CA GLU A 370 -3.43 -24.30 -6.41
C GLU A 370 -2.24 -23.56 -5.81
N MET A 371 -2.37 -23.10 -4.57
CA MET A 371 -1.32 -22.42 -3.80
C MET A 371 -1.20 -23.09 -2.43
N GLY A 372 -0.22 -23.98 -2.30
CA GLY A 372 -0.09 -24.86 -1.13
C GLY A 372 -1.33 -25.76 -0.97
N THR A 373 -2.07 -25.59 0.12
CA THR A 373 -3.34 -26.32 0.36
C THR A 373 -4.58 -25.53 -0.10
N THR A 374 -4.42 -24.28 -0.50
CA THR A 374 -5.50 -23.42 -0.99
C THR A 374 -5.72 -23.68 -2.47
N LYS A 375 -6.96 -23.94 -2.87
CA LYS A 375 -7.35 -24.12 -4.28
C LYS A 375 -8.48 -23.16 -4.64
N SER A 376 -8.48 -22.66 -5.87
CA SER A 376 -9.64 -21.97 -6.43
C SER A 376 -10.76 -22.98 -6.76
N GLU A 377 -11.96 -22.46 -7.05
CA GLU A 377 -12.95 -23.22 -7.82
C GLU A 377 -12.36 -23.65 -9.18
N VAL A 378 -12.99 -24.64 -9.79
CA VAL A 378 -12.73 -24.98 -11.20
C VAL A 378 -13.54 -24.02 -12.06
N TYR A 379 -12.87 -23.33 -12.98
CA TYR A 379 -13.51 -22.45 -13.96
C TYR A 379 -13.35 -23.02 -15.37
N THR A 380 -14.32 -22.77 -16.24
CA THR A 380 -14.26 -23.10 -17.67
C THR A 380 -14.16 -21.83 -18.49
N PHE A 381 -13.34 -21.83 -19.55
CA PHE A 381 -13.24 -20.73 -20.52
C PHE A 381 -13.21 -21.27 -21.95
N VAL A 382 -13.40 -20.37 -22.92
CA VAL A 382 -13.29 -20.67 -24.35
C VAL A 382 -12.13 -19.87 -24.93
N SER A 383 -11.17 -20.56 -25.59
CA SER A 383 -10.10 -19.90 -26.35
C SER A 383 -10.67 -19.10 -27.52
N ALA A 384 -9.93 -18.09 -28.00
CA ALA A 384 -10.44 -17.23 -29.07
C ALA A 384 -10.60 -18.01 -30.39
N PRO A 385 -11.46 -17.56 -31.32
CA PRO A 385 -11.52 -18.11 -32.67
C PRO A 385 -10.34 -17.61 -33.50
N ASP A 386 -9.88 -18.44 -34.43
CA ASP A 386 -8.89 -18.09 -35.48
C ASP A 386 -9.56 -17.59 -36.78
N SER A 387 -10.89 -17.58 -36.82
CA SER A 387 -11.69 -17.17 -37.97
C SER A 387 -12.38 -15.83 -37.74
N LYS A 388 -12.31 -14.94 -38.75
CA LYS A 388 -13.10 -13.69 -38.82
C LYS A 388 -14.59 -13.95 -39.13
N GLU A 389 -14.96 -15.19 -39.43
CA GLU A 389 -16.36 -15.56 -39.64
C GLU A 389 -17.04 -16.05 -38.35
N ALA A 390 -16.28 -16.18 -37.26
CA ALA A 390 -16.78 -16.67 -35.99
C ALA A 390 -17.83 -15.72 -35.40
N GLN A 391 -18.89 -16.29 -34.86
CA GLN A 391 -19.93 -15.57 -34.13
C GLN A 391 -19.70 -15.73 -32.64
N PHE A 392 -19.84 -14.64 -31.90
CA PHE A 392 -19.65 -14.64 -30.46
C PHE A 392 -20.38 -13.44 -29.83
N THR A 393 -20.44 -13.44 -28.51
CA THR A 393 -21.03 -12.35 -27.73
C THR A 393 -20.02 -11.82 -26.73
N PHE A 394 -19.87 -10.52 -26.59
CA PHE A 394 -19.11 -9.90 -25.50
C PHE A 394 -19.98 -8.94 -24.70
N ASN A 395 -19.58 -8.66 -23.47
CA ASN A 395 -20.29 -7.75 -22.57
C ASN A 395 -19.46 -6.49 -22.28
N VAL A 396 -20.15 -5.41 -21.94
CA VAL A 396 -19.56 -4.12 -21.54
C VAL A 396 -20.30 -3.58 -20.32
N TYR A 397 -19.57 -3.09 -19.33
CA TYR A 397 -20.10 -2.36 -18.17
C TYR A 397 -18.97 -1.52 -17.53
N GLY A 398 -19.28 -0.62 -16.61
CA GLY A 398 -18.27 0.17 -15.91
C GLY A 398 -18.83 0.74 -14.61
N ASP A 399 -17.99 1.42 -13.83
CA ASP A 399 -18.42 2.17 -12.64
C ASP A 399 -19.04 1.23 -11.58
N THR A 400 -18.20 0.41 -10.95
CA THR A 400 -18.60 -0.72 -10.09
C THR A 400 -18.40 -0.48 -8.59
N GLN A 401 -18.24 0.77 -8.19
CA GLN A 401 -17.71 1.13 -6.87
C GLN A 401 -18.63 0.73 -5.71
N ASN A 402 -19.95 0.59 -5.91
CA ASN A 402 -20.88 0.08 -4.90
C ASN A 402 -20.97 -1.45 -5.00
N GLY A 403 -20.29 -2.16 -4.10
CA GLY A 403 -20.20 -3.62 -4.12
C GLY A 403 -21.55 -4.37 -4.09
N ARG A 404 -22.62 -3.80 -3.49
CA ARG A 404 -23.95 -4.44 -3.52
C ARG A 404 -24.57 -4.36 -4.91
N ARG A 405 -24.53 -3.18 -5.53
CA ARG A 405 -25.09 -2.96 -6.87
C ARG A 405 -24.26 -3.65 -7.94
N HIS A 406 -22.93 -3.61 -7.81
CA HIS A 406 -22.01 -4.39 -8.63
C HIS A 406 -22.38 -5.86 -8.66
N LYS A 407 -22.62 -6.46 -7.49
CA LYS A 407 -23.03 -7.85 -7.38
C LYS A 407 -24.34 -8.14 -8.13
N GLU A 408 -25.32 -7.23 -8.11
CA GLU A 408 -26.58 -7.38 -8.84
C GLU A 408 -26.34 -7.43 -10.36
N VAL A 409 -25.55 -6.50 -10.90
CA VAL A 409 -25.25 -6.40 -12.35
C VAL A 409 -24.42 -7.59 -12.83
N ILE A 410 -23.33 -7.93 -12.14
CA ILE A 410 -22.46 -9.03 -12.57
C ILE A 410 -23.11 -10.40 -12.42
N THR A 411 -24.03 -10.57 -11.47
CA THR A 411 -24.82 -11.81 -11.35
C THR A 411 -25.74 -12.00 -12.54
N ALA A 412 -26.33 -10.92 -13.08
CA ALA A 412 -27.16 -10.96 -14.28
C ALA A 412 -26.33 -11.33 -15.51
N MET A 413 -25.17 -10.71 -15.70
CA MET A 413 -24.23 -11.08 -16.77
C MET A 413 -23.77 -12.53 -16.65
N ASN A 414 -23.53 -13.01 -15.43
CA ASN A 414 -23.05 -14.37 -15.19
C ASN A 414 -24.08 -15.47 -15.52
N GLN A 415 -25.35 -15.14 -15.79
CA GLN A 415 -26.33 -16.11 -16.29
C GLN A 415 -26.11 -16.49 -17.76
N GLN A 416 -25.29 -15.73 -18.50
CA GLN A 416 -25.01 -16.00 -19.91
C GLN A 416 -24.04 -17.19 -20.05
N GLU A 417 -24.42 -18.20 -20.83
CA GLU A 417 -23.63 -19.43 -20.99
C GLU A 417 -22.27 -19.17 -21.65
N GLU A 418 -22.24 -18.34 -22.70
CA GLU A 418 -21.03 -18.05 -23.48
C GLU A 418 -20.85 -16.54 -23.68
N VAL A 419 -19.82 -15.99 -23.03
CA VAL A 419 -19.36 -14.61 -23.21
C VAL A 419 -17.87 -14.68 -23.52
N ALA A 420 -17.48 -14.11 -24.65
CA ALA A 420 -16.13 -14.15 -25.20
C ALA A 420 -15.13 -13.34 -24.36
N PHE A 421 -15.54 -12.14 -23.96
CA PHE A 421 -14.77 -11.24 -23.09
C PHE A 421 -15.69 -10.18 -22.46
N LEU A 422 -15.16 -9.50 -21.45
CA LEU A 422 -15.80 -8.42 -20.71
C LEU A 422 -14.95 -7.16 -20.78
N LEU A 423 -15.51 -6.08 -21.33
CA LEU A 423 -14.90 -4.75 -21.30
C LEU A 423 -15.38 -3.99 -20.06
N HIS A 424 -14.45 -3.36 -19.34
CA HIS A 424 -14.76 -2.52 -18.19
C HIS A 424 -14.30 -1.08 -18.37
N GLN A 425 -15.21 -0.12 -18.33
CA GLN A 425 -14.93 1.29 -18.68
C GLN A 425 -14.29 2.09 -17.53
N GLY A 426 -13.51 1.43 -16.67
CA GLY A 426 -12.90 2.05 -15.49
C GLY A 426 -13.86 2.35 -14.36
N ASP A 427 -13.32 3.02 -13.35
CA ASP A 427 -13.99 3.28 -12.09
C ASP A 427 -14.36 1.97 -11.39
N ILE A 428 -13.36 1.09 -11.32
CA ILE A 428 -13.45 -0.24 -10.72
C ILE A 428 -13.73 -0.11 -9.22
N VAL A 429 -13.07 0.86 -8.59
CA VAL A 429 -13.13 1.18 -7.16
C VAL A 429 -13.42 2.66 -6.96
N ASN A 430 -13.86 3.06 -5.76
CA ASN A 430 -14.08 4.47 -5.41
C ASN A 430 -12.77 5.15 -4.99
N THR A 431 -11.87 4.39 -4.37
CA THR A 431 -10.55 4.83 -3.94
C THR A 431 -9.58 3.68 -4.18
N PRO A 432 -8.39 3.92 -4.75
CA PRO A 432 -7.51 2.85 -5.25
C PRO A 432 -6.71 2.15 -4.15
N VAL A 433 -7.40 1.70 -3.10
CA VAL A 433 -6.85 0.95 -1.96
C VAL A 433 -7.12 -0.55 -2.09
N GLN A 434 -6.24 -1.36 -1.51
CA GLN A 434 -6.28 -2.82 -1.58
C GLN A 434 -7.64 -3.42 -1.18
N SER A 435 -8.29 -2.87 -0.14
CA SER A 435 -9.57 -3.38 0.38
C SER A 435 -10.72 -3.27 -0.62
N GLU A 436 -10.78 -2.19 -1.41
CA GLU A 436 -11.82 -1.99 -2.41
C GLU A 436 -11.61 -2.88 -3.64
N TYR A 437 -10.36 -3.03 -4.10
CA TYR A 437 -10.06 -3.98 -5.18
C TYR A 437 -10.38 -5.42 -4.76
N ASN A 438 -10.04 -5.83 -3.53
CA ASN A 438 -10.42 -7.15 -3.01
C ASN A 438 -11.95 -7.34 -2.99
N SER A 439 -12.72 -6.28 -2.70
CA SER A 439 -14.19 -6.31 -2.78
C SER A 439 -14.68 -6.49 -4.22
N PHE A 440 -14.10 -5.74 -5.18
CA PHE A 440 -14.39 -5.88 -6.60
C PHE A 440 -14.13 -7.33 -7.07
N PHE A 441 -12.91 -7.85 -6.84
CA PHE A 441 -12.55 -9.20 -7.25
C PHE A 441 -13.50 -10.22 -6.63
N LYS A 442 -13.81 -10.12 -5.34
CA LYS A 442 -14.76 -11.03 -4.67
C LYS A 442 -16.13 -11.07 -5.35
N ASN A 443 -16.65 -9.93 -5.80
CA ASN A 443 -17.96 -9.87 -6.48
C ASN A 443 -17.87 -10.33 -7.94
N ALA A 444 -16.81 -9.96 -8.64
CA ALA A 444 -16.61 -10.28 -10.05
C ALA A 444 -16.14 -11.73 -10.29
N GLN A 445 -15.55 -12.36 -9.28
CA GLN A 445 -14.88 -13.66 -9.35
C GLN A 445 -15.65 -14.74 -10.10
N PRO A 446 -16.96 -14.97 -9.87
CA PRO A 446 -17.70 -16.01 -10.57
C PRO A 446 -17.77 -15.81 -12.09
N PHE A 447 -17.62 -14.57 -12.56
CA PHE A 447 -17.69 -14.23 -13.98
C PHE A 447 -16.31 -14.08 -14.60
N ILE A 448 -15.41 -13.28 -14.00
CA ILE A 448 -14.07 -13.04 -14.57
C ILE A 448 -13.14 -14.26 -14.45
N GLY A 449 -13.47 -15.23 -13.59
CA GLY A 449 -12.80 -16.53 -13.57
C GLY A 449 -13.05 -17.35 -14.84
N ARG A 450 -14.14 -17.09 -15.59
CA ARG A 450 -14.49 -17.80 -16.82
C ARG A 450 -14.52 -16.92 -18.08
N VAL A 451 -14.57 -15.60 -17.92
CA VAL A 451 -14.63 -14.62 -19.01
C VAL A 451 -13.42 -13.70 -18.94
N PRO A 452 -12.59 -13.62 -20.00
CA PRO A 452 -11.48 -12.68 -20.10
C PRO A 452 -11.90 -11.23 -19.82
N PHE A 453 -11.16 -10.56 -18.93
CA PHE A 453 -11.50 -9.26 -18.37
C PHE A 453 -10.54 -8.17 -18.85
N TYR A 454 -11.09 -7.09 -19.41
CA TYR A 454 -10.33 -6.00 -20.01
C TYR A 454 -10.83 -4.62 -19.49
N PRO A 455 -10.26 -4.12 -18.39
CA PRO A 455 -10.54 -2.78 -17.88
C PRO A 455 -9.71 -1.67 -18.52
N VAL A 456 -10.23 -0.44 -18.49
CA VAL A 456 -9.46 0.81 -18.55
C VAL A 456 -9.49 1.51 -17.19
N ARG A 457 -8.66 2.54 -17.00
CA ARG A 457 -8.68 3.39 -15.80
C ARG A 457 -9.82 4.41 -15.85
N GLY A 458 -10.51 4.58 -14.73
CA GLY A 458 -11.40 5.71 -14.48
C GLY A 458 -10.76 6.75 -13.55
N ASN A 459 -11.49 7.84 -13.29
CA ASN A 459 -10.96 8.92 -12.46
C ASN A 459 -10.83 8.53 -10.98
N HIS A 460 -11.62 7.56 -10.50
CA HIS A 460 -11.49 7.02 -9.15
C HIS A 460 -10.36 5.99 -9.02
N ASP A 461 -9.98 5.30 -10.11
CA ASP A 461 -8.76 4.47 -10.13
C ASP A 461 -7.51 5.36 -10.09
N GLY A 462 -7.60 6.56 -10.68
CA GLY A 462 -6.50 7.52 -10.83
C GLY A 462 -5.35 6.97 -11.67
N GLN A 463 -4.20 7.68 -11.66
CA GLN A 463 -2.92 7.14 -12.14
C GLN A 463 -2.19 6.39 -11.00
N HIS A 464 -2.96 5.64 -10.22
CA HIS A 464 -2.44 4.91 -9.06
C HIS A 464 -1.78 3.58 -9.49
N TYR A 465 -0.76 3.15 -8.76
CA TYR A 465 0.01 1.94 -9.08
C TYR A 465 -0.84 0.67 -9.06
N SER A 466 -1.84 0.59 -8.17
CA SER A 466 -2.65 -0.62 -7.93
C SER A 466 -3.28 -1.20 -9.19
N PHE A 467 -3.67 -0.36 -10.16
CA PHE A 467 -4.28 -0.84 -11.39
C PHE A 467 -3.31 -1.72 -12.20
N ASN A 468 -2.07 -1.25 -12.44
CA ASN A 468 -1.07 -2.01 -13.22
C ASN A 468 -0.46 -3.15 -12.40
N ASP A 469 -0.47 -3.03 -11.07
CA ASP A 469 -0.05 -4.13 -10.19
C ASP A 469 -1.07 -5.28 -10.19
N TYR A 470 -2.36 -5.01 -10.38
CA TYR A 470 -3.43 -6.00 -10.18
C TYR A 470 -4.01 -6.58 -11.48
N PHE A 471 -3.90 -5.87 -12.60
CA PHE A 471 -4.43 -6.27 -13.91
C PHE A 471 -3.33 -6.54 -14.92
N GLU A 472 -3.31 -7.77 -15.46
CA GLU A 472 -2.43 -8.18 -16.55
C GLU A 472 -3.14 -7.91 -17.88
N LEU A 473 -2.63 -6.96 -18.66
CA LEU A 473 -3.31 -6.41 -19.84
C LEU A 473 -2.39 -6.45 -21.07
N PRO A 474 -2.93 -6.35 -22.29
CA PRO A 474 -2.09 -6.32 -23.48
C PRO A 474 -1.14 -5.11 -23.53
N GLY A 475 0.05 -5.31 -24.08
CA GLY A 475 0.92 -4.22 -24.54
C GLY A 475 1.38 -3.26 -23.44
N ILE A 476 0.98 -1.98 -23.55
CA ILE A 476 1.39 -0.89 -22.64
C ILE A 476 0.61 -0.93 -21.32
N GLU A 477 -0.47 -1.72 -21.25
CA GLU A 477 -1.36 -1.94 -20.10
C GLU A 477 -2.19 -0.73 -19.65
N ASP A 478 -1.64 0.49 -19.69
CA ASP A 478 -2.40 1.71 -19.39
C ASP A 478 -3.43 2.02 -20.49
N TYR A 479 -3.04 1.84 -21.75
CA TYR A 479 -3.86 1.92 -22.94
C TYR A 479 -3.35 0.86 -23.91
N TYR A 480 -4.27 0.14 -24.54
CA TYR A 480 -3.91 -1.09 -25.24
C TYR A 480 -4.95 -1.44 -26.29
N SER A 481 -4.63 -2.42 -27.12
CA SER A 481 -5.57 -3.00 -28.05
C SER A 481 -5.41 -4.52 -28.12
N PHE A 482 -6.45 -5.18 -28.63
CA PHE A 482 -6.40 -6.60 -28.92
C PHE A 482 -7.37 -6.96 -30.05
N VAL A 483 -7.19 -8.15 -30.60
CA VAL A 483 -8.07 -8.71 -31.63
C VAL A 483 -8.71 -9.98 -31.10
N TYR A 484 -10.03 -10.08 -31.23
CA TYR A 484 -10.79 -11.30 -30.97
C TYR A 484 -11.65 -11.63 -32.19
N GLY A 485 -11.26 -12.67 -32.94
CA GLY A 485 -11.92 -13.03 -34.20
C GLY A 485 -11.93 -11.87 -35.20
N SER A 486 -13.13 -11.37 -35.51
CA SER A 486 -13.34 -10.24 -36.43
C SER A 486 -13.30 -8.85 -35.79
N VAL A 487 -13.14 -8.75 -34.47
CA VAL A 487 -13.22 -7.49 -33.73
C VAL A 487 -11.84 -7.04 -33.28
N TYR A 488 -11.46 -5.82 -33.68
CA TYR A 488 -10.40 -5.05 -33.04
C TYR A 488 -10.99 -4.20 -31.92
N VAL A 489 -10.35 -4.21 -30.76
CA VAL A 489 -10.77 -3.44 -29.58
C VAL A 489 -9.64 -2.50 -29.18
N LEU A 490 -9.97 -1.21 -29.01
CA LEU A 490 -9.07 -0.15 -28.54
C LEU A 490 -9.49 0.32 -27.14
N ALA A 491 -8.57 0.20 -26.18
CA ALA A 491 -8.73 0.63 -24.78
C ALA A 491 -7.98 1.95 -24.55
N ILE A 492 -8.67 2.96 -24.03
CA ILE A 492 -8.14 4.33 -23.88
C ILE A 492 -8.14 4.75 -22.40
N ASN A 493 -7.03 5.29 -21.93
CA ASN A 493 -6.88 5.90 -20.61
C ASN A 493 -7.22 7.39 -20.70
N SER A 494 -8.51 7.71 -20.65
CA SER A 494 -8.98 9.10 -20.67
C SER A 494 -8.65 9.92 -19.42
N PRO A 495 -8.39 9.34 -18.22
CA PRO A 495 -7.83 10.14 -17.13
C PRO A 495 -6.39 10.63 -17.37
N ALA A 496 -5.65 10.05 -18.31
CA ALA A 496 -4.31 10.49 -18.70
C ALA A 496 -4.35 11.41 -19.94
N PRO A 497 -3.30 12.21 -20.22
CA PRO A 497 -3.25 13.01 -21.44
C PRO A 497 -3.32 12.16 -22.73
N PHE A 498 -4.27 12.49 -23.60
CA PHE A 498 -4.48 11.85 -24.91
C PHE A 498 -4.65 12.86 -26.06
N GLY A 499 -4.28 14.13 -25.86
CA GLY A 499 -4.31 15.15 -26.93
C GLY A 499 -3.16 15.03 -27.93
N PRO A 500 -3.16 15.83 -29.01
CA PRO A 500 -2.11 15.82 -30.03
C PRO A 500 -0.70 15.93 -29.45
N ASN A 501 0.27 15.20 -30.02
CA ASN A 501 1.66 15.09 -29.56
C ASN A 501 1.87 14.37 -28.21
N THR A 502 0.82 13.81 -27.59
CA THR A 502 0.99 12.88 -26.46
C THR A 502 1.36 11.48 -26.96
N LYS A 503 2.08 10.71 -26.15
CA LYS A 503 2.43 9.31 -26.49
C LYS A 503 1.19 8.47 -26.79
N GLN A 504 0.14 8.63 -25.99
CA GLN A 504 -1.11 7.90 -26.15
C GLN A 504 -1.81 8.27 -27.46
N TYR A 505 -1.89 9.56 -27.82
CA TYR A 505 -2.51 9.98 -29.09
C TYR A 505 -1.78 9.43 -30.32
N GLU A 506 -0.45 9.57 -30.36
CA GLU A 506 0.35 9.07 -31.48
C GLU A 506 0.27 7.54 -31.59
N TRP A 507 0.25 6.84 -30.45
CA TRP A 507 0.05 5.40 -30.41
C TRP A 507 -1.33 5.00 -30.92
N ILE A 508 -2.41 5.66 -30.47
CA ILE A 508 -3.79 5.41 -30.94
C ILE A 508 -3.86 5.53 -32.47
N LYS A 509 -3.29 6.60 -33.04
CA LYS A 509 -3.29 6.83 -34.48
C LYS A 509 -2.55 5.72 -35.23
N GLN A 510 -1.38 5.32 -34.75
CA GLN A 510 -0.59 4.25 -35.37
C GLN A 510 -1.31 2.89 -35.28
N ASP A 511 -1.94 2.61 -34.14
CA ASP A 511 -2.61 1.35 -33.89
C ASP A 511 -3.92 1.20 -34.69
N LEU A 512 -4.69 2.29 -34.83
CA LEU A 512 -5.85 2.35 -35.72
C LEU A 512 -5.46 2.16 -37.20
N GLU A 513 -4.35 2.76 -37.65
CA GLU A 513 -3.82 2.56 -39.00
C GLU A 513 -3.42 1.09 -39.23
N ALA A 514 -2.75 0.47 -38.25
CA ALA A 514 -2.34 -0.92 -38.33
C ALA A 514 -3.52 -1.90 -38.43
N HIS A 515 -4.68 -1.52 -37.87
CA HIS A 515 -5.89 -2.35 -37.83
C HIS A 515 -7.03 -1.83 -38.72
N LYS A 516 -6.75 -0.94 -39.68
CA LYS A 516 -7.77 -0.31 -40.54
C LYS A 516 -8.63 -1.30 -41.32
N ASP A 517 -8.07 -2.47 -41.66
CA ASP A 517 -8.72 -3.54 -42.42
C ASP A 517 -9.51 -4.53 -41.54
N MET A 518 -9.64 -4.28 -40.23
CA MET A 518 -10.45 -5.10 -39.35
C MET A 518 -11.94 -4.91 -39.61
N PRO A 519 -12.74 -6.00 -39.72
CA PRO A 519 -14.17 -5.92 -40.05
C PRO A 519 -14.97 -5.06 -39.06
N TRP A 520 -14.68 -5.23 -37.77
CA TRP A 520 -15.32 -4.50 -36.70
C TRP A 520 -14.27 -3.83 -35.83
N LYS A 521 -14.47 -2.56 -35.50
CA LYS A 521 -13.59 -1.76 -34.65
C LYS A 521 -14.41 -1.17 -33.52
N VAL A 522 -14.04 -1.54 -32.30
CA VAL A 522 -14.66 -1.10 -31.05
C VAL A 522 -13.63 -0.27 -30.29
N ALA A 523 -14.02 0.87 -29.75
CA ALA A 523 -13.22 1.58 -28.75
C ALA A 523 -13.95 1.62 -27.41
N PHE A 524 -13.21 1.70 -26.32
CA PHE A 524 -13.78 1.97 -25.01
C PHE A 524 -12.84 2.80 -24.15
N THR A 525 -13.44 3.62 -23.31
CA THR A 525 -12.79 4.68 -22.53
C THR A 525 -13.62 4.93 -21.27
N HIS A 526 -13.07 5.62 -20.27
CA HIS A 526 -13.85 5.99 -19.10
C HIS A 526 -14.73 7.22 -19.38
N TYR A 527 -14.13 8.36 -19.70
CA TYR A 527 -14.86 9.59 -20.00
C TYR A 527 -15.61 9.50 -21.33
N SER A 528 -16.73 10.21 -21.40
CA SER A 528 -17.63 10.16 -22.56
C SER A 528 -17.46 11.37 -23.47
N ALA A 529 -17.55 11.15 -24.78
CA ALA A 529 -17.72 12.25 -25.72
C ALA A 529 -19.13 12.86 -25.60
N TYR A 530 -20.15 12.05 -25.33
CA TYR A 530 -21.54 12.49 -25.27
C TYR A 530 -22.23 11.89 -24.03
N SER A 531 -22.79 12.76 -23.21
CA SER A 531 -23.53 12.50 -21.98
C SER A 531 -24.77 13.39 -21.94
N PRO A 532 -25.87 12.93 -21.33
CA PRO A 532 -27.07 13.74 -21.16
C PRO A 532 -26.82 14.93 -20.20
N THR A 533 -25.80 14.84 -19.35
CA THR A 533 -25.28 15.95 -18.54
C THR A 533 -24.13 16.62 -19.28
N GLU A 534 -24.32 17.84 -19.78
CA GLU A 534 -23.30 18.52 -20.61
C GLU A 534 -21.95 18.68 -19.89
N ALA A 535 -21.96 18.83 -18.56
CA ALA A 535 -20.75 18.96 -17.75
C ALA A 535 -19.89 17.68 -17.70
N ASP A 536 -20.48 16.52 -17.96
CA ASP A 536 -19.79 15.21 -17.95
C ASP A 536 -19.18 14.87 -19.32
N ASN A 537 -19.35 15.74 -20.32
CA ASN A 537 -18.74 15.59 -21.63
C ASN A 537 -17.25 15.93 -21.58
N ASP A 538 -16.40 15.01 -22.03
CA ASP A 538 -15.00 15.32 -22.32
C ASP A 538 -14.85 15.85 -23.75
N MET A 539 -14.75 17.18 -23.84
CA MET A 539 -14.56 17.88 -25.11
C MET A 539 -13.26 17.50 -25.81
N ASN A 540 -12.24 17.00 -25.10
CA ASN A 540 -11.00 16.54 -25.74
C ASN A 540 -11.22 15.24 -26.52
N ILE A 541 -12.11 14.35 -26.05
CA ILE A 541 -12.47 13.15 -26.81
C ILE A 541 -13.16 13.58 -28.12
N ARG A 542 -14.14 14.49 -28.03
CA ARG A 542 -14.82 15.06 -29.21
C ARG A 542 -13.85 15.74 -30.18
N GLN A 543 -12.87 16.47 -29.67
CA GLN A 543 -11.96 17.28 -30.50
C GLN A 543 -10.83 16.46 -31.12
N TYR A 544 -10.30 15.47 -30.40
CA TYR A 544 -9.07 14.77 -30.80
C TYR A 544 -9.32 13.35 -31.27
N LEU A 545 -10.18 12.59 -30.59
CA LEU A 545 -10.36 11.16 -30.84
C LEU A 545 -11.53 10.87 -31.76
N SER A 546 -12.67 11.56 -31.62
CA SER A 546 -13.82 11.39 -32.53
C SER A 546 -13.47 11.56 -34.02
N PRO A 547 -12.61 12.52 -34.44
CA PRO A 547 -12.16 12.60 -35.83
C PRO A 547 -11.35 11.38 -36.28
N LEU A 548 -10.50 10.82 -35.41
CA LEU A 548 -9.76 9.58 -35.72
C LEU A 548 -10.72 8.39 -35.81
N PHE A 549 -11.72 8.31 -34.93
CA PHE A 549 -12.73 7.26 -34.97
C PHE A 549 -13.52 7.28 -36.28
N GLU A 550 -13.88 8.47 -36.76
CA GLU A 550 -14.52 8.65 -38.06
C GLU A 550 -13.58 8.27 -39.22
N GLU A 551 -12.34 8.80 -39.23
CA GLU A 551 -11.34 8.56 -40.27
C GLU A 551 -11.02 7.07 -40.44
N TYR A 552 -10.87 6.35 -39.32
CA TYR A 552 -10.50 4.94 -39.31
C TYR A 552 -11.69 3.97 -39.29
N GLY A 553 -12.93 4.48 -39.31
CA GLY A 553 -14.15 3.68 -39.33
C GLY A 553 -14.35 2.83 -38.08
N VAL A 554 -14.20 3.44 -36.89
CA VAL A 554 -14.62 2.84 -35.62
C VAL A 554 -16.14 2.75 -35.60
N ASN A 555 -16.68 1.55 -35.35
CA ASN A 555 -18.12 1.32 -35.41
C ASN A 555 -18.83 1.82 -34.15
N ILE A 556 -18.23 1.56 -32.99
CA ILE A 556 -18.84 1.85 -31.69
C ILE A 556 -17.79 2.20 -30.63
N VAL A 557 -18.12 3.18 -29.79
CA VAL A 557 -17.33 3.65 -28.66
C VAL A 557 -18.15 3.47 -27.40
N PHE A 558 -17.59 2.78 -26.40
CA PHE A 558 -18.20 2.58 -25.09
C PHE A 558 -17.57 3.48 -24.02
N SER A 559 -18.39 4.18 -23.23
CA SER A 559 -17.94 5.06 -22.13
C SER A 559 -18.68 4.83 -20.81
N GLY A 560 -18.02 5.14 -19.68
CA GLY A 560 -18.57 5.10 -18.32
C GLY A 560 -18.74 6.51 -17.74
N HIS A 561 -18.31 6.71 -16.50
CA HIS A 561 -18.30 7.98 -15.75
C HIS A 561 -19.68 8.50 -15.35
N SER A 562 -20.56 8.74 -16.32
CA SER A 562 -21.96 9.07 -16.04
C SER A 562 -22.74 7.77 -15.76
N HIS A 563 -23.35 7.66 -14.58
CA HIS A 563 -24.03 6.44 -14.12
C HIS A 563 -25.44 6.25 -14.72
N VAL A 564 -25.53 6.25 -16.05
CA VAL A 564 -26.75 5.99 -16.84
C VAL A 564 -26.45 5.13 -18.06
N TYR A 565 -27.51 4.75 -18.78
CA TYR A 565 -27.41 4.26 -20.15
C TYR A 565 -27.80 5.38 -21.12
N GLU A 566 -26.98 5.65 -22.13
CA GLU A 566 -27.36 6.50 -23.26
C GLU A 566 -26.71 6.03 -24.57
N HIS A 567 -27.32 6.43 -25.69
CA HIS A 567 -26.86 6.07 -27.02
C HIS A 567 -27.00 7.25 -27.99
N TYR A 568 -25.88 7.60 -28.63
CA TYR A 568 -25.78 8.63 -29.65
C TYR A 568 -25.18 8.04 -30.94
N PHE A 569 -25.63 8.53 -32.09
CA PHE A 569 -25.03 8.21 -33.38
C PHE A 569 -24.57 9.50 -34.05
N VAL A 570 -23.25 9.66 -34.17
CA VAL A 570 -22.63 10.90 -34.66
C VAL A 570 -21.53 10.54 -35.66
N ASN A 571 -21.58 11.16 -36.85
CA ASN A 571 -20.61 10.97 -37.93
C ASN A 571 -20.29 9.48 -38.21
N ASN A 572 -21.33 8.65 -38.32
CA ASN A 572 -21.22 7.20 -38.57
C ASN A 572 -20.57 6.37 -37.45
N VAL A 573 -20.39 6.95 -36.26
CA VAL A 573 -19.89 6.25 -35.07
C VAL A 573 -20.99 6.19 -34.02
N HIS A 574 -21.23 5.01 -33.45
CA HIS A 574 -22.11 4.84 -32.29
C HIS A 574 -21.34 5.15 -31.00
N TYR A 575 -21.92 5.96 -30.13
CA TYR A 575 -21.39 6.24 -28.79
C TYR A 575 -22.40 5.73 -27.76
N VAL A 576 -22.00 4.72 -26.99
CA VAL A 576 -22.85 4.10 -25.96
C VAL A 576 -22.23 4.35 -24.59
N LEU A 577 -22.97 5.07 -23.77
CA LEU A 577 -22.65 5.30 -22.37
C LEU A 577 -23.30 4.19 -21.54
N THR A 578 -22.53 3.44 -20.75
CA THR A 578 -23.01 2.29 -19.95
C THR A 578 -22.30 2.21 -18.59
N GLY A 579 -22.26 3.34 -17.85
CA GLY A 579 -21.71 3.43 -16.50
C GLY A 579 -22.63 2.86 -15.40
N GLY A 580 -23.40 1.83 -15.75
CA GLY A 580 -24.43 1.24 -14.89
C GLY A 580 -23.98 0.01 -14.10
N GLY A 581 -22.67 -0.23 -13.97
CA GLY A 581 -22.12 -1.40 -13.29
C GLY A 581 -22.34 -1.39 -11.78
N GLY A 582 -22.79 -0.27 -11.22
CA GLY A 582 -23.17 -0.14 -9.82
C GLY A 582 -22.38 0.91 -9.05
N GLY A 583 -22.25 2.13 -9.57
CA GLY A 583 -21.59 3.23 -8.87
C GLY A 583 -22.40 3.81 -7.71
N TRP A 584 -21.75 4.61 -6.84
CA TRP A 584 -22.37 5.20 -5.65
C TRP A 584 -23.37 6.32 -5.97
N GLU A 585 -23.00 7.19 -6.91
CA GLU A 585 -23.82 8.35 -7.27
C GLU A 585 -24.74 8.02 -8.42
N ILE A 586 -25.99 7.65 -8.15
CA ILE A 586 -26.96 7.60 -9.25
C ILE A 586 -27.18 9.05 -9.70
N THR A 587 -26.72 9.40 -10.90
CA THR A 587 -27.07 10.66 -11.54
C THR A 587 -28.58 10.72 -11.67
N HIS A 588 -29.22 11.43 -10.75
CA HIS A 588 -30.63 11.78 -10.83
C HIS A 588 -30.69 12.93 -11.82
N GLU A 589 -30.95 12.62 -13.09
CA GLU A 589 -31.70 13.42 -14.07
C GLU A 589 -31.16 13.29 -15.51
N THR A 590 -32.09 13.40 -16.46
CA THR A 590 -31.96 13.63 -17.91
C THR A 590 -31.82 12.46 -18.89
N SER A 591 -31.40 11.24 -18.50
CA SER A 591 -31.45 10.12 -19.45
C SER A 591 -32.89 9.71 -19.79
N LYS A 592 -33.19 9.55 -21.09
CA LYS A 592 -34.52 9.11 -21.55
C LYS A 592 -34.81 7.64 -21.23
N PHE A 593 -33.78 6.84 -20.98
CA PHE A 593 -33.87 5.39 -20.77
C PHE A 593 -34.14 5.02 -19.30
N ASN A 594 -33.81 5.91 -18.35
CA ASN A 594 -33.97 5.69 -16.91
C ASN A 594 -33.44 4.31 -16.45
N ALA A 595 -32.20 4.01 -16.83
CA ALA A 595 -31.53 2.74 -16.53
C ALA A 595 -30.19 3.00 -15.81
N PRO A 596 -30.21 3.38 -14.52
CA PRO A 596 -28.99 3.70 -13.76
C PRO A 596 -28.15 2.46 -13.44
N PHE A 597 -28.75 1.27 -13.48
CA PHE A 597 -28.03 0.01 -13.43
C PHE A 597 -28.27 -0.73 -14.73
N ASN A 598 -27.20 -1.00 -15.47
CA ASN A 598 -27.26 -1.56 -16.80
C ASN A 598 -25.93 -2.22 -17.18
N TYR A 599 -25.98 -3.03 -18.22
CA TYR A 599 -24.82 -3.53 -18.95
C TYR A 599 -25.20 -3.68 -20.42
N VAL A 600 -24.21 -3.73 -21.29
CA VAL A 600 -24.42 -3.94 -22.72
C VAL A 600 -23.93 -5.33 -23.12
N LYS A 601 -24.70 -5.97 -23.98
CA LYS A 601 -24.37 -7.22 -24.64
C LYS A 601 -24.25 -6.95 -26.13
N VAL A 602 -23.16 -7.42 -26.76
CA VAL A 602 -22.91 -7.23 -28.18
C VAL A 602 -22.73 -8.60 -28.84
N HIS A 603 -23.65 -8.95 -29.72
CA HIS A 603 -23.52 -10.12 -30.57
C HIS A 603 -22.81 -9.74 -31.87
N VAL A 604 -21.74 -10.47 -32.18
CA VAL A 604 -20.87 -10.25 -33.34
C VAL A 604 -21.13 -11.32 -34.38
N SER A 605 -21.31 -10.89 -35.63
CA SER A 605 -21.39 -11.76 -36.80
C SER A 605 -20.64 -11.16 -37.98
N PRO A 606 -20.44 -11.92 -39.08
CA PRO A 606 -19.82 -11.38 -40.29
C PRO A 606 -20.59 -10.22 -40.91
N GLU A 607 -21.93 -10.18 -40.75
CA GLU A 607 -22.80 -9.22 -41.42
C GLU A 607 -23.14 -8.01 -40.55
N LYS A 608 -23.23 -8.21 -39.23
CA LYS A 608 -23.65 -7.17 -38.30
C LYS A 608 -23.15 -7.35 -36.87
N LEU A 609 -23.13 -6.23 -36.14
CA LEU A 609 -23.17 -6.18 -34.69
C LEU A 609 -24.62 -5.96 -34.24
N VAL A 610 -25.10 -6.74 -33.27
CA VAL A 610 -26.37 -6.50 -32.59
C VAL A 610 -26.05 -6.07 -31.15
N VAL A 611 -26.43 -4.85 -30.80
CA VAL A 611 -26.15 -4.25 -29.49
C VAL A 611 -27.43 -4.23 -28.68
N GLU A 612 -27.38 -4.77 -27.46
CA GLU A 612 -28.51 -4.83 -26.52
C GLU A 612 -28.10 -4.17 -25.19
N GLY A 613 -28.74 -3.06 -24.84
CA GLY A 613 -28.64 -2.48 -23.50
C GLY A 613 -29.64 -3.17 -22.56
N LEU A 614 -29.18 -3.68 -21.42
CA LEU A 614 -29.99 -4.50 -20.51
C LEU A 614 -29.91 -3.99 -19.07
N LYS A 615 -31.03 -4.00 -18.37
CA LYS A 615 -31.04 -3.86 -16.89
C LYS A 615 -30.67 -5.20 -16.25
N PRO A 616 -30.18 -5.22 -14.98
CA PRO A 616 -29.92 -6.47 -14.25
C PRO A 616 -31.14 -7.39 -14.10
N THR A 617 -32.36 -6.85 -14.23
CA THR A 617 -33.60 -7.61 -14.23
C THR A 617 -33.83 -8.41 -15.52
N GLY A 618 -33.03 -8.20 -16.56
CA GLY A 618 -33.21 -8.75 -17.91
C GLY A 618 -34.13 -7.92 -18.80
N GLU A 619 -34.63 -6.77 -18.31
CA GLU A 619 -35.41 -5.83 -19.12
C GLU A 619 -34.53 -5.19 -20.19
N LEU A 620 -34.97 -5.25 -21.45
CA LEU A 620 -34.34 -4.59 -22.58
C LEU A 620 -34.55 -3.07 -22.49
N ILE A 621 -33.44 -2.33 -22.51
CA ILE A 621 -33.42 -0.87 -22.56
C ILE A 621 -33.54 -0.40 -24.01
N GLU A 622 -32.67 -0.93 -24.87
CA GLU A 622 -32.58 -0.61 -26.29
C GLU A 622 -31.94 -1.78 -27.04
N THR A 623 -32.28 -1.94 -28.32
CA THR A 623 -31.51 -2.75 -29.25
C THR A 623 -31.33 -2.03 -30.58
N PHE A 624 -30.14 -2.14 -31.17
CA PHE A 624 -29.84 -1.62 -32.51
C PHE A 624 -28.80 -2.49 -33.22
N GLU A 625 -28.72 -2.34 -34.55
CA GLU A 625 -27.80 -3.11 -35.39
C GLU A 625 -26.83 -2.18 -36.11
N ILE A 626 -25.58 -2.61 -36.23
CA ILE A 626 -24.55 -1.99 -37.08
C ILE A 626 -24.24 -2.97 -38.19
N THR A 627 -24.54 -2.60 -39.43
CA THR A 627 -24.27 -3.43 -40.63
C THR A 627 -23.03 -2.91 -41.36
N LYS A 628 -22.34 -3.81 -42.08
CA LYS A 628 -21.19 -3.44 -42.92
C LYS A 628 -21.55 -2.50 -44.07
#